data_AF-A0A1I7TD19-F1
#
_entry.id   AF-A0A1I7TD19-F1
#
_cell.length_a   1.000
_cell.length_b   1.000
_cell.length_c   1.000
_cell.angle_alpha   90.00
_cell.angle_beta   90.00
_cell.angle_gamma   90.00
#
_symmetry.space_group_name_H-M   'P 1'
#
loop_
_entity.id
_entity.type
_entity.pdbx_description
1 polymer ?
#
loop_
_entity_poly.entity_id
_entity_poly.type
_entity_poly.pdbx_seq_one_letter_code
_entity_poly.pdbx_strand_id
1 'polypeptide(L)'
;MNSLSISNSRPAACFEIFNAQKAGLLTVFMQILTMLLEVGVYFIMESKGYFVSNEIFRMIILPVATVYIGGAIIATFGILTKKRLLITIHTTITMTLMLLTDILAVSIILLMAIGKRSTYLNELPGHFVNERKFYSVLGPFWMYLGAISLHITVAVNMAFLQPLNEFSSSVQVSG
;
A
#
# COMPACT_ATOMS: atom_id res chain seq x y z
N MET A 1 15.79 13.00 -38.47
CA MET A 1 16.10 13.42 -37.08
C MET A 1 15.00 12.85 -36.20
N ASN A 2 15.22 11.67 -35.63
CA ASN A 2 14.26 11.04 -34.73
C ASN A 2 14.54 11.56 -33.32
N SER A 3 13.64 12.37 -32.79
CA SER A 3 13.66 12.86 -31.42
C SER A 3 13.49 11.66 -30.48
N LEU A 4 14.60 11.21 -29.89
CA LEU A 4 14.59 10.37 -28.70
C LEU A 4 13.86 11.14 -27.60
N SER A 5 12.60 10.78 -27.35
CA SER A 5 11.91 11.11 -26.11
C SER A 5 12.58 10.30 -25.00
N ILE A 6 13.70 10.81 -24.50
CA ILE A 6 14.27 10.41 -23.23
C ILE A 6 13.24 10.81 -22.18
N SER A 7 12.38 9.86 -21.80
CA SER A 7 11.56 9.92 -20.61
C SER A 7 12.49 10.27 -19.45
N ASN A 8 12.43 11.51 -18.98
CA ASN A 8 13.27 12.05 -17.92
C ASN A 8 12.75 11.59 -16.54
N SER A 9 12.46 10.29 -16.41
CA SER A 9 12.18 9.65 -15.14
C SER A 9 13.52 9.36 -14.46
N ARG A 10 14.05 10.35 -13.76
CA ARG A 10 15.16 10.12 -12.83
C ARG A 10 14.69 9.08 -11.79
N PRO A 11 15.46 8.00 -11.54
CA PRO A 11 15.20 7.12 -10.41
C PRO A 11 15.09 7.95 -9.14
N ALA A 12 14.25 7.52 -8.20
CA ALA A 12 14.34 8.04 -6.84
C ALA A 12 15.81 7.92 -6.39
N ALA A 13 16.45 9.03 -5.99
CA ALA A 13 17.91 9.18 -5.87
C ALA A 13 18.64 8.09 -5.06
N CYS A 14 17.92 7.34 -4.21
CA CYS A 14 18.43 6.19 -3.47
C CYS A 14 18.77 4.97 -4.36
N PHE A 15 18.13 4.83 -5.53
CA PHE A 15 18.26 3.66 -6.41
C PHE A 15 19.26 3.84 -7.55
N GLU A 16 19.79 5.04 -7.80
CA GLU A 16 20.84 5.28 -8.82
C GLU A 16 22.12 4.47 -8.56
N ILE A 17 22.34 4.03 -7.32
CA ILE A 17 23.51 3.27 -6.88
C ILE A 17 23.37 1.77 -7.20
N PHE A 18 22.15 1.28 -7.46
CA PHE A 18 21.86 -0.13 -7.66
C PHE A 18 21.59 -0.44 -9.14
N ASN A 19 22.14 -1.56 -9.63
CA ASN A 19 21.76 -2.10 -10.94
C ASN A 19 20.24 -2.37 -10.97
N ALA A 20 19.55 -2.08 -12.08
CA ALA A 20 18.08 -2.03 -12.14
C ALA A 20 17.40 -3.33 -11.69
N GLN A 21 18.03 -4.48 -11.90
CA GLN A 21 17.57 -5.77 -11.39
C GLN A 21 17.63 -5.88 -9.85
N LYS A 22 18.70 -5.36 -9.23
CA LYS A 22 18.86 -5.32 -7.77
C LYS A 22 17.88 -4.31 -7.15
N ALA A 23 17.65 -3.18 -7.81
CA ALA A 23 16.67 -2.18 -7.41
C ALA A 23 15.24 -2.77 -7.40
N GLY A 24 14.85 -3.48 -8.46
CA GLY A 24 13.55 -4.16 -8.51
C GLY A 24 13.38 -5.22 -7.43
N LEU A 25 14.42 -5.99 -7.12
CA LEU A 25 14.36 -7.02 -6.08
C LEU A 25 14.31 -6.41 -4.67
N LEU A 26 15.04 -5.30 -4.45
CA LEU A 26 14.96 -4.51 -3.22
C LEU A 26 13.56 -3.92 -3.01
N THR A 27 12.91 -3.44 -4.08
CA THR A 27 11.52 -2.98 -4.03
C THR A 27 10.58 -4.08 -3.56
N VAL A 28 10.65 -5.28 -4.17
CA VAL A 28 9.79 -6.39 -3.77
C VAL A 28 10.03 -6.79 -2.31
N PHE A 29 11.29 -6.78 -1.88
CA PHE A 29 11.65 -7.03 -0.48
C PHE A 29 11.05 -5.99 0.48
N MET A 30 11.17 -4.69 0.15
CA MET A 30 10.58 -3.62 0.97
C MET A 30 9.06 -3.73 1.03
N GLN A 31 8.42 -4.12 -0.07
CA GLN A 31 6.97 -4.29 -0.12
C GLN A 31 6.48 -5.47 0.74
N ILE A 32 7.24 -6.57 0.80
CA ILE A 32 6.98 -7.68 1.74
C ILE A 32 7.19 -7.21 3.18
N LEU A 33 8.25 -6.45 3.46
CA LEU A 33 8.54 -5.93 4.80
C LEU A 33 7.41 -5.01 5.30
N THR A 34 6.94 -4.09 4.47
CA THR A 34 5.81 -3.20 4.79
C THR A 34 4.55 -4.00 5.09
N MET A 35 4.24 -5.02 4.28
CA MET A 35 3.09 -5.89 4.52
C MET A 35 3.22 -6.65 5.85
N LEU A 36 4.39 -7.22 6.15
CA LEU A 36 4.63 -7.91 7.42
C LEU A 36 4.45 -6.97 8.62
N LEU A 37 4.88 -5.71 8.49
CA LEU A 37 4.66 -4.68 9.50
C LEU A 37 3.16 -4.38 9.67
N GLU A 38 2.41 -4.21 8.59
CA GLU A 38 0.96 -3.98 8.63
C GLU A 38 0.20 -5.12 9.30
N VAL A 39 0.49 -6.37 8.91
CA VAL A 39 -0.11 -7.57 9.53
C VAL A 39 0.30 -7.70 11.00
N GLY A 40 1.56 -7.39 11.33
CA GLY A 40 2.04 -7.39 12.70
C GLY A 40 1.32 -6.36 13.58
N VAL A 41 1.15 -5.14 13.08
CA VAL A 41 0.39 -4.08 13.75
C VAL A 41 -1.06 -4.52 13.94
N TYR A 42 -1.70 -5.07 12.90
CA TYR A 42 -3.06 -5.61 13.00
C TYR A 42 -3.17 -6.68 14.08
N PHE A 43 -2.26 -7.65 14.11
CA PHE A 43 -2.28 -8.73 15.11
C PHE A 43 -2.10 -8.22 16.55
N ILE A 44 -1.23 -7.22 16.75
CA ILE A 44 -1.05 -6.58 18.07
C ILE A 44 -2.33 -5.83 18.48
N MET A 45 -2.97 -5.13 17.56
CA MET A 45 -4.22 -4.42 17.82
C MET A 45 -5.39 -5.37 18.08
N GLU A 46 -5.46 -6.48 17.36
CA GLU A 46 -6.44 -7.54 17.57
C GLU A 46 -6.27 -8.20 18.94
N SER A 47 -5.04 -8.61 19.29
CA SER A 47 -4.74 -9.26 20.57
C SER A 47 -5.01 -8.34 21.78
N LYS A 48 -4.85 -7.02 21.61
CA LYS A 48 -5.23 -6.03 22.63
C LYS A 48 -6.71 -5.65 22.59
N GLY A 49 -7.51 -6.22 21.69
CA GLY A 49 -8.94 -6.00 21.58
C GLY A 49 -9.31 -4.57 21.18
N TYR A 50 -8.58 -3.99 20.22
CA TYR A 50 -8.91 -2.71 19.59
C TYR A 50 -10.01 -2.84 18.54
N PHE A 51 -10.15 -4.02 17.92
CA PHE A 51 -11.21 -4.32 16.97
C PHE A 51 -12.38 -4.98 17.71
N VAL A 52 -13.61 -4.57 17.37
CA VAL A 52 -14.86 -5.17 17.89
C VAL A 52 -15.37 -6.21 16.91
N SER A 53 -15.28 -5.90 15.61
CA SER A 53 -15.72 -6.76 14.52
C SER A 53 -14.52 -7.42 13.80
N ASN A 54 -13.74 -8.22 14.54
CA ASN A 54 -12.48 -8.82 14.05
C ASN A 54 -12.68 -9.62 12.75
N GLU A 55 -13.78 -10.35 12.63
CA GLU A 55 -14.12 -11.17 11.46
C GLU A 55 -14.18 -10.34 10.17
N ILE A 56 -14.73 -9.13 10.22
CA ILE A 56 -14.83 -8.24 9.05
C ILE A 56 -13.43 -7.79 8.62
N PHE A 57 -12.57 -7.40 9.57
CA PHE A 57 -11.20 -7.03 9.27
C PHE A 57 -10.39 -8.21 8.71
N ARG A 58 -10.56 -9.42 9.25
CA ARG A 58 -9.92 -10.64 8.73
C ARG A 58 -10.33 -10.92 7.29
N MET A 59 -11.63 -10.78 6.97
CA MET A 59 -12.14 -10.95 5.61
C MET A 59 -11.55 -9.95 4.60
N ILE A 60 -11.11 -8.78 5.04
CA ILE A 60 -10.48 -7.77 4.16
C ILE A 60 -8.97 -7.97 4.09
N ILE A 61 -8.32 -8.17 5.24
CA ILE A 61 -6.86 -8.28 5.33
C ILE A 61 -6.35 -9.54 4.64
N LEU A 62 -7.07 -10.66 4.73
CA LEU A 62 -6.60 -11.93 4.19
C LEU A 62 -6.53 -11.95 2.64
N PRO A 63 -7.53 -11.45 1.89
CA PRO A 63 -7.40 -11.22 0.46
C PRO A 63 -6.30 -10.23 0.10
N VAL A 64 -6.20 -9.09 0.80
CA VAL A 64 -5.14 -8.09 0.53
C VAL A 64 -3.76 -8.70 0.71
N ALA A 65 -3.54 -9.41 1.82
CA ALA A 65 -2.32 -10.17 2.09
C ALA A 65 -2.01 -11.17 0.97
N THR A 66 -3.01 -11.91 0.52
CA THR A 66 -2.86 -12.91 -0.55
C THR A 66 -2.45 -12.25 -1.88
N VAL A 67 -3.08 -11.13 -2.23
CA VAL A 67 -2.75 -10.39 -3.46
C VAL A 67 -1.35 -9.78 -3.37
N TYR A 68 -0.94 -9.27 -2.21
CA TYR A 68 0.42 -8.75 -2.00
C TYR A 68 1.48 -9.85 -2.12
N ILE A 69 1.29 -11.00 -1.47
CA ILE A 69 2.22 -12.14 -1.54
C ILE A 69 2.29 -12.69 -2.98
N GLY A 70 1.13 -12.92 -3.60
CA GLY A 70 1.06 -13.38 -4.99
C GLY A 70 1.72 -12.39 -5.96
N GLY A 71 1.47 -11.10 -5.75
CA GLY A 71 2.11 -10.01 -6.49
C GLY A 71 3.63 -10.04 -6.35
N ALA A 72 4.16 -10.17 -5.13
CA ALA A 72 5.59 -10.23 -4.88
C ALA A 72 6.28 -11.43 -5.57
N ILE A 73 5.61 -12.59 -5.60
CA ILE A 73 6.09 -13.77 -6.33
C ILE A 73 6.13 -13.50 -7.83
N ILE A 74 5.06 -12.94 -8.39
CA ILE A 74 4.96 -12.58 -9.82
C ILE A 74 6.05 -11.56 -10.18
N ALA A 75 6.26 -10.54 -9.35
CA ALA A 75 7.28 -9.52 -9.54
C ALA A 75 8.69 -10.13 -9.53
N THR A 76 8.99 -10.98 -8.55
CA THR A 76 10.28 -11.67 -8.45
C THR A 76 10.55 -12.52 -9.68
N PHE A 77 9.57 -13.31 -10.12
CA PHE A 77 9.71 -14.13 -11.31
C PHE A 77 9.84 -13.28 -12.58
N GLY A 78 9.12 -12.17 -12.69
CA GLY A 78 9.24 -11.20 -13.77
C GLY A 78 10.64 -10.59 -13.87
N ILE A 79 11.25 -10.24 -12.73
CA ILE A 79 12.63 -9.74 -12.64
C ILE A 79 13.64 -10.81 -13.06
N LEU A 80 13.51 -12.04 -12.53
CA LEU A 80 14.44 -13.14 -12.82
C LEU A 80 14.37 -13.61 -14.27
N THR A 81 13.18 -13.67 -14.85
CA THR A 81 12.96 -14.10 -16.25
C THR A 81 13.02 -12.95 -17.25
N LYS A 82 13.27 -11.72 -16.79
CA LYS A 82 13.21 -10.48 -17.60
C LYS A 82 11.90 -10.36 -18.39
N LYS A 83 10.79 -10.90 -17.87
CA LYS A 83 9.47 -10.85 -18.53
C LYS A 83 8.71 -9.62 -18.09
N ARG A 84 8.73 -8.60 -18.95
CA ARG A 84 8.02 -7.31 -18.78
C ARG A 84 6.56 -7.48 -18.37
N LEU A 85 5.83 -8.39 -19.05
CA LEU A 85 4.40 -8.61 -18.82
C LEU A 85 4.08 -8.87 -17.33
N LEU A 86 4.90 -9.68 -16.65
CA LEU A 86 4.66 -10.04 -15.26
C LEU A 86 4.87 -8.86 -14.31
N ILE A 87 5.89 -8.05 -14.60
CA ILE A 87 6.19 -6.84 -13.83
C ILE A 87 5.06 -5.84 -13.99
N THR A 88 4.58 -5.62 -15.22
CA THR A 88 3.46 -4.72 -15.48
C THR A 88 2.18 -5.20 -14.79
N ILE A 89 1.86 -6.50 -14.83
CA ILE A 89 0.69 -7.06 -14.13
C ILE A 89 0.77 -6.78 -12.62
N HIS A 90 1.92 -7.05 -12.00
CA HIS A 90 2.11 -6.78 -10.57
C HIS A 90 1.95 -5.29 -10.24
N THR A 91 2.56 -4.40 -11.02
CA THR A 91 2.48 -2.95 -10.82
C THR A 91 1.04 -2.45 -10.97
N THR A 92 0.29 -2.93 -11.96
CA THR A 92 -1.11 -2.53 -12.17
C THR A 92 -2.01 -2.98 -11.00
N ILE A 93 -1.85 -4.23 -10.53
CA ILE A 93 -2.61 -4.74 -9.37
C ILE A 93 -2.32 -3.89 -8.14
N THR A 94 -1.03 -3.63 -7.86
CA THR A 94 -0.62 -2.87 -6.69
C THR A 94 -1.09 -1.41 -6.75
N MET A 95 -1.00 -0.75 -7.91
CA MET A 95 -1.55 0.59 -8.14
C MET A 95 -3.07 0.66 -7.89
N THR A 96 -3.80 -0.37 -8.32
CA THR A 96 -5.26 -0.41 -8.11
C THR A 96 -5.61 -0.55 -6.63
N LEU A 97 -4.87 -1.39 -5.90
CA LEU A 97 -4.98 -1.51 -4.45
C LEU A 97 -4.65 -0.20 -3.72
N MET A 98 -3.58 0.49 -4.14
CA MET A 98 -3.21 1.79 -3.58
C MET A 98 -4.33 2.83 -3.74
N LEU A 99 -4.90 2.91 -4.95
CA LEU A 99 -6.02 3.83 -5.21
C LEU A 99 -7.23 3.50 -4.33
N LEU A 100 -7.55 2.22 -4.15
CA LEU A 100 -8.63 1.81 -3.26
C LEU A 100 -8.36 2.24 -1.81
N THR A 101 -7.13 2.05 -1.32
CA THR A 101 -6.74 2.49 0.03
C THR A 101 -6.83 3.99 0.21
N ASP A 102 -6.43 4.79 -0.79
CA ASP A 102 -6.58 6.25 -0.76
C ASP A 102 -8.05 6.69 -0.75
N ILE A 103 -8.91 6.04 -1.55
CA ILE A 103 -10.36 6.29 -1.54
C ILE A 103 -10.95 5.97 -0.15
N LEU A 104 -10.51 4.89 0.48
CA LEU A 104 -10.92 4.55 1.85
C LEU A 104 -10.45 5.60 2.86
N ALA A 105 -9.20 6.07 2.77
CA ALA A 105 -8.67 7.11 3.65
C ALA A 105 -9.47 8.42 3.53
N VAL A 106 -9.79 8.85 2.29
CA VAL A 106 -10.66 10.01 2.04
C VAL A 106 -12.07 9.76 2.59
N SER A 107 -12.61 8.55 2.41
CA SER A 107 -13.93 8.19 2.93
C SER A 107 -14.00 8.28 4.45
N ILE A 108 -12.95 7.88 5.18
CA ILE A 108 -12.85 8.02 6.64
C ILE A 108 -12.86 9.50 7.04
N ILE A 109 -12.09 10.35 6.34
CA ILE A 109 -12.05 11.79 6.59
C ILE A 109 -13.43 12.43 6.35
N LEU A 110 -14.11 12.06 5.25
CA LEU A 110 -15.45 12.54 4.92
C LEU A 110 -16.49 12.06 5.94
N LEU A 111 -16.40 10.80 6.36
CA LEU A 111 -17.28 10.23 7.38
C LEU A 111 -17.15 11.01 8.69
N MET A 112 -15.95 11.42 9.08
CA MET A 112 -15.78 12.29 10.25
C MET A 112 -16.28 13.72 10.03
N ALA A 113 -16.02 14.30 8.86
CA ALA A 113 -16.47 15.66 8.55
C ALA A 113 -18.01 15.78 8.56
N ILE A 114 -18.70 14.74 8.06
CA ILE A 114 -20.16 14.68 7.96
C ILE A 114 -20.79 14.06 9.22
N GLY A 115 -20.11 13.13 9.89
CA GLY A 115 -20.59 12.38 11.05
C GLY A 115 -21.03 13.27 12.20
N LYS A 116 -20.41 14.45 12.36
CA LYS A 116 -20.85 15.45 13.35
C LYS A 116 -22.30 15.96 13.10
N ARG A 117 -22.84 15.82 11.89
CA ARG A 117 -24.21 16.21 11.52
C ARG A 117 -25.20 15.04 11.48
N SER A 118 -24.75 13.79 11.53
CA SER A 118 -25.62 12.61 11.39
C SER A 118 -25.32 11.57 12.47
N THR A 119 -26.31 11.29 13.32
CA THR A 119 -26.21 10.31 14.42
C THR A 119 -25.80 8.92 13.94
N TYR A 120 -26.29 8.47 12.78
CA TYR A 120 -25.95 7.15 12.23
C TYR A 120 -24.47 7.02 11.83
N LEU A 121 -23.92 8.05 11.17
CA LEU A 121 -22.52 8.04 10.73
C LEU A 121 -21.55 8.20 11.91
N ASN A 122 -21.99 8.82 13.00
CA ASN A 122 -21.19 9.01 14.20
C ASN A 122 -20.99 7.71 15.02
N GLU A 123 -21.92 6.76 14.94
CA GLU A 123 -21.83 5.46 15.65
C GLU A 123 -21.15 4.38 14.81
N LEU A 124 -21.01 4.60 13.50
CA LEU A 124 -20.41 3.65 12.57
C LEU A 124 -19.01 3.17 12.97
N PRO A 125 -18.06 4.05 13.40
CA PRO A 125 -16.73 3.60 13.81
C PRO A 125 -16.79 2.65 15.01
N GLY A 126 -17.65 2.93 15.99
CA GLY A 126 -17.84 2.13 17.20
C GLY A 126 -18.35 0.72 16.98
N HIS A 127 -18.99 0.45 15.83
CA HIS A 127 -19.36 -0.90 15.42
C HIS A 127 -18.16 -1.74 14.95
N PHE A 128 -17.11 -1.10 14.45
CA PHE A 128 -15.94 -1.78 13.91
C PHE A 128 -14.77 -1.81 14.91
N VAL A 129 -14.57 -0.71 15.64
CA VAL A 129 -13.42 -0.50 16.52
C VAL A 129 -13.82 0.00 17.90
N ASN A 130 -13.02 -0.35 18.90
CA ASN A 130 -13.22 0.09 20.27
C ASN A 130 -12.75 1.54 20.43
N GLU A 131 -13.65 2.48 20.16
CA GLU A 131 -13.39 3.92 20.21
C GLU A 131 -12.75 4.34 21.53
N ARG A 132 -13.18 3.79 22.66
CA ARG A 132 -12.63 4.15 23.99
C ARG A 132 -11.16 3.80 24.12
N LYS A 133 -10.74 2.63 23.62
CA LYS A 133 -9.33 2.23 23.62
C LYS A 133 -8.50 3.09 22.69
N PHE A 134 -8.99 3.35 21.47
CA PHE A 134 -8.30 4.24 20.53
C PHE A 134 -8.17 5.66 21.07
N TYR A 135 -9.25 6.21 21.62
CA TYR A 135 -9.27 7.53 22.23
C TYR A 135 -8.31 7.63 23.42
N SER A 136 -8.21 6.58 24.24
CA SER A 136 -7.30 6.58 25.39
C SER A 136 -5.80 6.60 25.02
N VAL A 137 -5.45 6.08 23.83
CA VAL A 137 -4.05 5.97 23.39
C VAL A 137 -3.65 7.07 22.42
N LEU A 138 -4.51 7.38 21.46
CA LEU A 138 -4.24 8.31 20.36
C LEU A 138 -5.02 9.63 20.48
N GLY A 139 -5.86 9.76 21.50
CA GLY A 139 -6.70 10.94 21.72
C GLY A 139 -7.85 11.08 20.72
N PRO A 140 -8.51 12.24 20.66
CA PRO A 140 -9.64 12.49 19.76
C PRO A 140 -9.30 12.44 18.27
N PHE A 141 -8.02 12.49 17.92
CA PHE A 141 -7.55 12.55 16.53
C PHE A 141 -7.22 11.18 15.93
N TRP A 142 -7.50 10.08 16.63
CA TRP A 142 -7.08 8.73 16.26
C TRP A 142 -7.52 8.31 14.84
N MET A 143 -8.73 8.68 14.41
CA MET A 143 -9.21 8.39 13.04
C MET A 143 -8.46 9.20 11.97
N TYR A 144 -8.09 10.46 12.26
CA TYR A 144 -7.29 11.27 11.33
C TYR A 144 -5.87 10.70 11.21
N LEU A 145 -5.29 10.29 12.34
CA LEU A 145 -4.01 9.60 12.36
C LEU A 145 -4.06 8.30 11.56
N GLY A 146 -5.16 7.54 11.67
CA GLY A 146 -5.39 6.34 10.85
C GLY A 146 -5.45 6.63 9.36
N ALA A 147 -6.23 7.63 8.94
CA ALA A 147 -6.35 8.02 7.53
C ALA A 147 -5.02 8.56 6.95
N ILE A 148 -4.31 9.40 7.70
CA ILE A 148 -3.00 9.91 7.30
C ILE A 148 -1.98 8.77 7.22
N SER A 149 -1.99 7.84 8.17
CA SER A 149 -1.13 6.67 8.15
C SER A 149 -1.38 5.81 6.90
N LEU A 150 -2.64 5.56 6.52
CA LEU A 150 -2.98 4.83 5.31
C LEU A 150 -2.44 5.53 4.05
N HIS A 151 -2.58 6.85 3.97
CA HIS A 151 -2.09 7.61 2.83
C HIS A 151 -0.56 7.65 2.74
N ILE A 152 0.14 7.78 3.88
CA ILE A 152 1.61 7.72 3.92
C ILE A 152 2.11 6.35 3.45
N THR A 153 1.47 5.26 3.90
CA THR A 153 1.79 3.89 3.45
C THR A 153 1.65 3.75 1.93
N VAL A 154 0.60 4.32 1.33
CA VAL A 154 0.41 4.34 -0.12
C VAL A 154 1.53 5.12 -0.82
N ALA A 155 1.86 6.33 -0.33
CA ALA A 155 2.93 7.15 -0.89
C ALA A 155 4.31 6.45 -0.86
N VAL A 156 4.60 5.76 0.24
CA VAL A 156 5.82 4.94 0.40
C VAL A 156 5.83 3.80 -0.62
N ASN A 157 4.74 3.05 -0.76
CA ASN A 157 4.65 1.96 -1.73
C ASN A 157 4.78 2.48 -3.18
N MET A 158 4.25 3.67 -3.49
CA MET A 158 4.38 4.28 -4.80
C MET A 158 5.84 4.67 -5.12
N ALA A 159 6.58 5.20 -4.13
CA ALA A 159 7.99 5.49 -4.28
C ALA A 159 8.82 4.23 -4.59
N PHE A 160 8.44 3.09 -4.02
CA PHE A 160 9.09 1.81 -4.28
C PHE A 160 8.71 1.20 -5.65
N LEU A 161 7.49 1.46 -6.16
CA LEU A 161 7.08 1.00 -7.50
C LEU A 161 7.82 1.71 -8.65
N GLN A 162 8.34 2.91 -8.43
CA GLN A 162 9.02 3.68 -9.47
C GLN A 162 10.25 2.95 -10.06
N PRO A 163 11.20 2.42 -9.25
CA PRO A 163 12.30 1.57 -9.74
C PRO A 163 11.86 0.32 -10.53
N LEU A 164 10.75 -0.33 -10.16
CA LEU A 164 10.20 -1.47 -10.89
C LEU A 164 9.74 -1.08 -12.30
N ASN A 165 9.14 0.11 -12.43
CA ASN A 165 8.66 0.62 -13.70
C ASN A 165 9.83 1.01 -14.62
N GLU A 166 10.90 1.58 -14.06
CA GLU A 166 12.15 1.88 -14.78
C GLU A 166 12.88 0.60 -15.23
N PHE A 167 12.89 -0.46 -14.41
CA PHE A 167 13.40 -1.75 -14.85
C PHE A 167 12.58 -2.32 -16.01
N SER A 168 11.24 -2.25 -15.93
CA SER A 168 10.33 -2.71 -17.00
C SER A 168 10.58 -1.99 -18.33
N SER A 169 10.84 -0.68 -18.32
CA SER A 169 11.16 0.08 -19.53
C SER A 169 12.56 -0.24 -20.07
N SER A 170 13.55 -0.51 -19.22
CA SER A 170 14.90 -0.91 -19.65
C SER A 170 14.91 -2.26 -20.39
N VAL A 171 14.04 -3.19 -19.98
CA VAL A 171 13.84 -4.48 -20.65
C VAL A 171 13.22 -4.31 -22.04
N GLN A 172 12.34 -3.31 -22.24
CA GLN A 172 11.75 -3.01 -23.54
C GLN A 172 12.78 -2.51 -24.57
N VAL A 173 13.81 -1.79 -24.14
CA VAL A 173 14.84 -1.24 -25.05
C VAL A 173 15.88 -2.29 -25.44
N SER A 174 16.00 -3.37 -24.67
CA SER A 174 17.05 -4.39 -24.82
C SER A 174 16.62 -5.64 -25.63
N GLY A 175 15.36 -5.71 -26.06
CA GLY A 175 14.81 -6.82 -26.87
C GLY A 175 14.33 -6.31 -28.22
#